data_AF-A0AAX4JFE3-F1
#
_entry.id   AF-A0AAX4JFE3-F1
#
_cell.length_a   1.000
_cell.length_b   1.000
_cell.length_c   1.000
_cell.angle_alpha   90.00
_cell.angle_beta   90.00
_cell.angle_gamma   90.00
#
_symmetry.space_group_name_H-M   'P 1'
#
loop_
_entity.id
_entity.type
_entity.pdbx_description
1 polymer ?
#
loop_
_entity_poly.entity_id
_entity_poly.type
_entity_poly.pdbx_seq_one_letter_code
_entity_poly.pdbx_strand_id
1 'polypeptide(L)'
;MSSKLKRNKSVSIEDDKSAALLLKSSIDQEDTSYLSEYLLQKNSHRQLKYLEDTDLENLSVLLLDFLCTPQRLLALEILKKLTNNKILPSLKQRALEFDKLVYLKGKIDFIKMKCTKNVKHKPEMEINLENIENKE
;
A
#
# COMPACT_ATOMS: atom_id res chain seq x y z
N MET A 1 -24.12 31.67 12.92
CA MET A 1 -23.37 31.07 11.79
C MET A 1 -23.12 29.59 12.07
N SER A 2 -23.93 28.64 11.53
CA SER A 2 -23.62 27.19 11.65
C SER A 2 -24.44 26.28 10.71
N SER A 3 -24.65 26.67 9.45
CA SER A 3 -25.46 25.88 8.50
C SER A 3 -24.67 25.31 7.30
N LYS A 4 -23.42 25.74 7.08
CA LYS A 4 -22.60 25.23 5.96
C LYS A 4 -21.98 23.84 6.22
N LEU A 5 -21.77 23.45 7.47
CA LEU A 5 -21.12 22.16 7.79
C LEU A 5 -22.01 20.92 7.54
N LYS A 6 -23.34 21.06 7.62
CA LYS A 6 -24.26 19.91 7.46
C LYS A 6 -24.43 19.47 6.01
N ARG A 7 -24.38 20.40 5.06
CA ARG A 7 -24.62 20.14 3.63
C ARG A 7 -23.48 19.34 2.97
N ASN A 8 -22.24 19.55 3.40
CA ASN A 8 -21.09 18.82 2.86
C ASN A 8 -20.99 17.38 3.39
N LYS A 9 -21.54 17.12 4.59
CA LYS A 9 -21.45 15.79 5.23
C LYS A 9 -22.45 14.81 4.62
N SER A 10 -23.64 15.27 4.22
CA SER A 10 -24.66 14.43 3.57
C SER A 10 -24.26 14.01 2.16
N VAL A 11 -23.67 14.92 1.37
CA VAL A 11 -23.18 14.62 0.00
C VAL A 11 -22.12 13.52 0.03
N SER A 12 -21.12 13.64 0.93
CA SER A 12 -20.08 12.62 1.08
C SER A 12 -20.60 11.24 1.49
N ILE A 13 -21.75 11.15 2.18
CA ILE A 13 -22.32 9.87 2.65
C ILE A 13 -23.05 9.14 1.51
N GLU A 14 -23.79 9.88 0.67
CA GLU A 14 -24.49 9.32 -0.49
C GLU A 14 -23.51 8.88 -1.57
N ASP A 15 -22.42 9.63 -1.77
CA ASP A 15 -21.33 9.25 -2.67
C ASP A 15 -20.66 7.95 -2.20
N ASP A 16 -20.38 7.81 -0.89
CA ASP A 16 -19.78 6.59 -0.34
C ASP A 16 -20.72 5.37 -0.48
N LYS A 17 -22.04 5.55 -0.36
CA LYS A 17 -23.02 4.47 -0.50
C LYS A 17 -23.15 4.03 -1.96
N SER A 18 -23.16 4.98 -2.89
CA SER A 18 -23.22 4.70 -4.34
C SER A 18 -21.95 4.01 -4.82
N ALA A 19 -20.78 4.46 -4.34
CA ALA A 19 -19.51 3.82 -4.61
C ALA A 19 -19.44 2.39 -4.04
N ALA A 20 -20.07 2.13 -2.89
CA ALA A 20 -20.16 0.79 -2.32
C ALA A 20 -21.01 -0.18 -3.16
N LEU A 21 -22.06 0.32 -3.84
CA LEU A 21 -22.83 -0.50 -4.78
C LEU A 21 -21.98 -0.91 -5.99
N LEU A 22 -21.15 0.00 -6.49
CA LEU A 22 -20.22 -0.29 -7.57
C LEU A 22 -19.17 -1.31 -7.11
N LEU A 23 -18.59 -1.12 -5.93
CA LEU A 23 -17.67 -2.09 -5.31
C LEU A 23 -18.31 -3.48 -5.17
N LYS A 24 -19.57 -3.56 -4.70
CA LYS A 24 -20.32 -4.82 -4.61
C LYS A 24 -20.45 -5.49 -5.97
N SER A 25 -20.89 -4.74 -6.98
CA SER A 25 -20.98 -5.25 -8.36
C SER A 25 -19.64 -5.76 -8.88
N SER A 26 -18.53 -5.10 -8.56
CA SER A 26 -17.20 -5.54 -8.97
C SER A 26 -16.72 -6.78 -8.22
N ILE A 27 -17.11 -6.96 -6.95
CA ILE A 27 -16.85 -8.19 -6.21
C ILE A 27 -17.62 -9.36 -6.84
N ASP A 28 -18.90 -9.16 -7.14
CA ASP A 28 -19.76 -10.20 -7.74
C ASP A 28 -19.27 -10.64 -9.13
N GLN A 29 -18.67 -9.72 -9.89
CA GLN A 29 -18.11 -9.98 -11.23
C GLN A 29 -16.63 -10.35 -11.20
N GLU A 30 -16.00 -10.41 -10.03
CA GLU A 30 -14.55 -10.62 -9.87
C GLU A 30 -13.70 -9.63 -10.70
N ASP A 31 -14.18 -8.39 -10.88
CA ASP A 31 -13.52 -7.38 -11.69
C ASP A 31 -12.30 -6.77 -10.97
N THR A 32 -11.16 -7.41 -11.20
CA THR A 32 -9.85 -6.96 -10.69
C THR A 32 -9.42 -5.59 -11.21
N SER A 33 -9.91 -5.14 -12.36
CA SER A 33 -9.54 -3.83 -12.92
C SER A 33 -10.10 -2.71 -12.08
N TYR A 34 -11.39 -2.80 -11.75
CA TYR A 34 -12.03 -1.85 -10.84
C TYR A 34 -11.47 -1.96 -9.43
N LEU A 35 -11.22 -3.17 -8.91
CA LEU A 35 -10.64 -3.34 -7.58
C LEU A 35 -9.25 -2.68 -7.46
N SER A 36 -8.45 -2.73 -8.53
CA SER A 36 -7.17 -1.99 -8.61
C SER A 36 -7.37 -0.48 -8.44
N GLU A 37 -8.37 0.10 -9.11
CA GLU A 37 -8.69 1.54 -8.98
C GLU A 37 -9.24 1.88 -7.60
N TYR A 38 -10.12 1.03 -7.07
CA TYR A 38 -10.67 1.14 -5.72
C TYR A 38 -9.56 1.23 -4.66
N LEU A 39 -8.52 0.38 -4.76
CA LEU A 39 -7.40 0.38 -3.82
C LEU A 39 -6.62 1.70 -3.79
N LEU A 40 -6.59 2.44 -4.90
CA LEU A 40 -5.90 3.73 -5.01
C LEU A 40 -6.69 4.89 -4.37
N GLN A 41 -7.95 4.69 -4.01
CA GLN A 41 -8.78 5.73 -3.42
C GLN A 41 -8.36 6.03 -1.97
N LYS A 42 -8.15 7.31 -1.63
CA LYS A 42 -7.73 7.76 -0.28
C LYS A 42 -8.62 7.27 0.87
N ASN A 43 -9.91 7.04 0.62
CA ASN A 43 -10.89 6.68 1.65
C ASN A 43 -11.67 5.40 1.30
N SER A 44 -11.06 4.49 0.54
CA SER A 44 -11.63 3.19 0.11
C SER A 44 -12.32 2.41 1.24
N HIS A 45 -11.74 2.43 2.44
CA HIS A 45 -12.30 1.76 3.62
C HIS A 45 -13.69 2.25 4.06
N ARG A 46 -14.11 3.47 3.68
CA ARG A 46 -15.43 4.00 4.06
C ARG A 46 -16.57 3.24 3.41
N GLN A 47 -16.33 2.65 2.26
CA GLN A 47 -17.34 1.91 1.48
C GLN A 47 -17.62 0.53 2.10
N LEU A 48 -16.65 -0.02 2.86
CA LEU A 48 -16.75 -1.35 3.49
C LEU A 48 -17.92 -1.47 4.47
N LYS A 49 -18.31 -0.37 5.15
CA LYS A 49 -19.43 -0.38 6.11
C LYS A 49 -20.81 -0.60 5.46
N TYR A 50 -20.89 -0.54 4.13
CA TYR A 50 -22.12 -0.74 3.37
C TYR A 50 -22.17 -2.08 2.65
N LEU A 51 -21.16 -2.93 2.84
CA LEU A 51 -21.09 -4.28 2.31
C LEU A 51 -21.60 -5.28 3.36
N GLU A 52 -22.16 -6.38 2.88
CA GLU A 52 -22.57 -7.50 3.73
C GLU A 52 -21.36 -8.37 4.08
N ASP A 53 -21.45 -9.15 5.15
CA ASP A 53 -20.35 -10.01 5.60
C ASP A 53 -19.86 -10.96 4.49
N THR A 54 -20.78 -11.48 3.66
CA THR A 54 -20.45 -12.31 2.49
C THR A 54 -19.64 -11.55 1.45
N ASP A 55 -19.99 -10.29 1.18
CA ASP A 55 -19.27 -9.44 0.24
C ASP A 55 -17.86 -9.13 0.76
N LEU A 56 -17.73 -8.89 2.08
CA LEU A 56 -16.45 -8.67 2.75
C LEU A 56 -15.55 -9.92 2.72
N GLU A 57 -16.15 -11.10 2.89
CA GLU A 57 -15.44 -12.37 2.75
C GLU A 57 -14.92 -12.57 1.32
N ASN A 58 -15.77 -12.37 0.31
CA ASN A 58 -15.39 -12.52 -1.09
C ASN A 58 -14.32 -11.51 -1.50
N LEU A 59 -14.47 -10.24 -1.09
CA LEU A 59 -13.48 -9.20 -1.29
C LEU A 59 -12.13 -9.60 -0.68
N SER A 60 -12.12 -10.16 0.53
CA SER A 60 -10.87 -10.56 1.17
C SER A 60 -10.12 -11.66 0.42
N VAL A 61 -10.85 -12.55 -0.26
CA VAL A 61 -10.26 -13.60 -1.11
C VAL A 61 -9.64 -12.96 -2.35
N LEU A 62 -10.39 -12.10 -3.06
CA LEU A 62 -9.91 -11.38 -4.25
C LEU A 62 -8.67 -10.51 -3.94
N LEU A 63 -8.62 -9.88 -2.77
CA LEU A 63 -7.49 -9.06 -2.34
C LEU A 63 -6.19 -9.85 -2.14
N LEU A 64 -6.23 -11.18 -2.01
CA LEU A 64 -5.03 -12.00 -1.94
C LEU A 64 -4.21 -11.97 -3.23
N ASP A 65 -4.86 -11.78 -4.38
CA ASP A 65 -4.16 -11.75 -5.67
C ASP A 65 -3.32 -10.49 -5.83
N PHE A 66 -3.79 -9.38 -5.24
CA PHE A 66 -3.08 -8.10 -5.20
C PHE A 66 -1.82 -8.12 -4.32
N LEU A 67 -1.62 -9.14 -3.47
CA LEU A 67 -0.41 -9.24 -2.65
C LEU A 67 0.86 -9.49 -3.49
N CYS A 68 0.69 -9.96 -4.73
CA CYS A 68 1.78 -10.15 -5.69
C CYS A 68 1.99 -8.95 -6.63
N THR A 69 1.16 -7.90 -6.52
CA THR A 69 1.22 -6.73 -7.40
C THR A 69 1.87 -5.53 -6.70
N PRO A 70 2.19 -4.44 -7.42
CA PRO A 70 2.69 -3.20 -6.79
C PRO A 70 1.74 -2.62 -5.74
N GLN A 71 0.45 -2.93 -5.83
CA GLN A 71 -0.60 -2.45 -4.93
C GLN A 71 -0.69 -3.26 -3.62
N ARG A 72 0.21 -4.22 -3.39
CA ARG A 72 0.19 -5.11 -2.20
C ARG A 72 -0.02 -4.40 -0.86
N LEU A 73 0.55 -3.21 -0.68
CA LEU A 73 0.45 -2.48 0.60
C LEU A 73 -0.96 -1.96 0.82
N LEU A 74 -1.60 -1.45 -0.23
CA LEU A 74 -2.97 -0.97 -0.21
C LEU A 74 -3.93 -2.14 0.04
N ALA A 75 -3.72 -3.27 -0.65
CA ALA A 75 -4.48 -4.48 -0.42
C ALA A 75 -4.36 -4.97 1.03
N LEU A 76 -3.14 -4.98 1.59
CA LEU A 76 -2.92 -5.34 3.00
C LEU A 76 -3.60 -4.38 3.98
N GLU A 77 -3.68 -3.09 3.69
CA GLU A 77 -4.38 -2.12 4.54
C GLU A 77 -5.89 -2.40 4.60
N ILE A 78 -6.49 -2.78 3.47
CA ILE A 78 -7.90 -3.19 3.45
C ILE A 78 -8.09 -4.54 4.14
N LEU A 79 -7.25 -5.52 3.84
CA LEU A 79 -7.30 -6.84 4.49
C LEU A 79 -7.18 -6.76 6.01
N LYS A 80 -6.37 -5.84 6.55
CA LYS A 80 -6.29 -5.61 8.00
C LYS A 80 -7.61 -5.15 8.63
N LYS A 81 -8.47 -4.49 7.85
CA LYS A 81 -9.80 -4.02 8.28
C LYS A 81 -10.87 -5.09 8.11
N LEU A 82 -10.66 -6.04 7.20
CA LEU A 82 -11.52 -7.19 6.98
C LEU A 82 -11.13 -8.31 7.94
N THR A 83 -11.83 -8.44 9.06
CA THR A 83 -11.61 -9.55 10.00
C THR A 83 -12.08 -10.87 9.38
N ASN A 84 -11.24 -11.54 8.59
CA ASN A 84 -11.57 -12.82 7.96
C ASN A 84 -10.53 -13.90 8.26
N ASN A 85 -10.97 -15.00 8.86
CA ASN A 85 -10.15 -16.16 9.18
C ASN A 85 -9.89 -17.06 7.96
N LYS A 86 -10.72 -17.01 6.90
CA LYS A 86 -10.61 -17.87 5.71
C LYS A 86 -9.32 -17.64 4.92
N ILE A 87 -8.80 -16.40 4.94
CA ILE A 87 -7.57 -16.04 4.22
C ILE A 87 -6.29 -16.34 5.00
N LEU A 88 -6.39 -16.66 6.30
CA LEU A 88 -5.24 -16.86 7.18
C LEU A 88 -4.31 -17.99 6.73
N PRO A 89 -4.80 -19.17 6.26
CA PRO A 89 -3.93 -20.20 5.71
C PRO A 89 -3.10 -19.71 4.53
N SER A 90 -3.74 -18.98 3.60
CA SER A 90 -3.07 -18.41 2.42
C SER A 90 -2.02 -17.37 2.80
N LEU A 91 -2.30 -16.53 3.80
CA LEU A 91 -1.33 -15.57 4.34
C LEU A 91 -0.14 -16.27 5.02
N LYS A 92 -0.40 -17.30 5.82
CA LYS A 92 0.65 -18.10 6.46
C LYS A 92 1.54 -18.77 5.44
N GLN A 93 0.96 -19.39 4.40
CA GLN A 93 1.71 -20.03 3.34
C GLN A 93 2.67 -19.05 2.65
N ARG A 94 2.24 -17.81 2.40
CA ARG A 94 3.09 -16.77 1.81
C ARG A 94 4.20 -16.29 2.74
N ALA A 95 4.00 -16.38 4.07
CA ALA A 95 5.01 -15.99 5.05
C ALA A 95 6.10 -17.05 5.28
N LEU A 96 5.86 -18.32 4.92
CA LEU A 96 6.76 -19.45 5.21
C LEU A 96 8.18 -19.32 4.62
N GLU A 97 8.38 -18.48 3.61
CA GLU A 97 9.69 -18.31 2.95
C GLU A 97 10.35 -16.96 3.21
N PHE A 98 9.92 -16.25 4.25
CA PHE A 98 10.44 -14.91 4.56
C PHE A 98 11.96 -14.89 4.75
N ASP A 99 12.53 -15.86 5.47
CA ASP A 99 13.97 -15.94 5.72
C ASP A 99 14.78 -16.11 4.43
N LYS A 100 14.28 -16.93 3.49
CA LYS A 100 14.89 -17.11 2.17
C LYS A 100 14.87 -15.81 1.37
N LEU A 101 13.78 -15.05 1.43
CA LEU A 101 13.63 -13.75 0.78
C LEU A 101 14.57 -12.69 1.36
N VAL A 102 14.70 -12.62 2.69
CA VAL A 102 15.63 -11.72 3.38
C VAL A 102 17.07 -12.02 2.97
N TYR A 103 17.44 -13.31 2.96
CA TYR A 103 18.76 -13.75 2.53
C TYR A 103 19.05 -13.38 1.07
N LEU A 104 18.10 -13.61 0.17
CA LEU A 104 18.23 -13.25 -1.24
C LEU A 104 18.37 -11.74 -1.44
N LYS A 105 17.57 -10.93 -0.73
CA LYS A 105 17.70 -9.47 -0.72
C LYS A 105 19.10 -9.05 -0.27
N GLY A 106 19.62 -9.64 0.80
CA GLY A 106 20.98 -9.36 1.30
C GLY A 106 22.06 -9.65 0.24
N LYS A 107 21.93 -10.75 -0.50
CA LYS A 107 22.83 -11.06 -1.63
C LYS A 107 22.74 -10.04 -2.77
N ILE A 108 21.52 -9.65 -3.15
CA ILE A 108 21.30 -8.64 -4.20
C ILE A 108 21.92 -7.30 -3.77
N ASP A 109 21.67 -6.86 -2.54
CA ASP A 109 22.19 -5.60 -2.00
C ASP A 109 23.73 -5.62 -1.94
N PHE A 110 24.33 -6.74 -1.53
CA PHE A 110 25.78 -6.92 -1.54
C PHE A 110 26.37 -6.82 -2.96
N ILE A 111 25.74 -7.46 -3.96
CA ILE A 111 26.18 -7.35 -5.36
C ILE A 111 26.07 -5.91 -5.85
N LYS A 112 24.94 -5.24 -5.60
CA LYS A 112 24.76 -3.81 -5.95
C LYS A 112 25.87 -2.95 -5.36
N MET A 113 26.18 -3.15 -4.07
CA MET A 113 27.24 -2.43 -3.37
C MET A 113 28.64 -2.70 -3.97
N LYS A 114 28.91 -3.94 -4.40
CA LYS A 114 30.16 -4.28 -5.09
C LYS A 114 30.24 -3.72 -6.51
N CYS A 115 29.14 -3.65 -7.24
CA CYS A 115 29.07 -3.05 -8.58
C CYS A 115 29.23 -1.52 -8.55
N THR A 116 28.90 -0.86 -7.43
CA THR A 116 29.17 0.59 -7.23
C THR A 116 30.65 0.95 -7.09
N LYS A 117 31.59 0.00 -7.19
CA LYS A 117 33.04 0.24 -7.05
C LYS A 117 33.71 1.12 -8.12
N ASN A 118 32.96 1.73 -9.04
CA ASN A 118 33.52 2.65 -10.04
C ASN A 118 32.94 4.08 -10.00
N VAL A 119 32.19 4.47 -8.97
CA VAL A 119 31.89 5.88 -8.73
C VAL A 119 32.88 6.40 -7.70
N LYS A 120 34.01 6.95 -8.17
CA LYS A 120 34.88 7.78 -7.34
C LYS A 120 34.05 8.95 -6.83
N HIS A 121 33.48 8.84 -5.63
CA HIS A 121 33.03 10.02 -4.91
C HIS A 121 34.28 10.85 -4.59
N LYS A 122 34.56 11.85 -5.41
CA LYS A 122 35.35 12.98 -4.95
C LYS A 122 34.52 13.67 -3.86
N PRO A 123 35.10 14.01 -2.70
CA PRO A 123 34.41 14.87 -1.75
C PRO A 123 34.04 16.18 -2.45
N GLU A 124 32.81 16.65 -2.29
CA GLU A 124 32.32 17.89 -2.93
C GLU A 124 33.00 19.15 -2.36
N MET A 125 33.71 19.04 -1.24
CA MET A 125 34.53 20.11 -0.67
C MET A 125 35.83 19.55 -0.10
N GLU A 126 36.95 19.97 -0.69
CA GLU A 126 38.27 19.98 -0.05
C GLU A 126 38.41 21.32 0.67
N ILE A 127 38.54 21.29 2.00
CA ILE A 127 38.74 22.51 2.79
C ILE A 127 40.21 22.93 2.64
N ASN A 128 40.47 24.00 1.88
CA ASN A 128 41.79 24.63 1.83
C ASN A 128 42.08 25.32 3.17
N LEU A 129 42.95 24.71 3.97
CA LEU A 129 43.39 25.20 5.28
C LEU A 129 44.30 26.44 5.21
N GLU A 130 44.73 26.88 4.02
CA GLU A 130 45.69 27.99 3.84
C GLU A 130 45.13 29.39 4.20
N ASN A 131 43.82 29.54 4.41
CA ASN A 131 43.20 30.84 4.67
C ASN A 131 42.86 31.11 6.15
N ILE A 132 43.27 30.25 7.09
CA ILE A 132 42.94 30.43 8.51
C ILE A 132 44.03 31.22 9.27
N GLU A 133 45.26 31.33 8.75
CA GLU A 133 46.38 31.94 9.49
C GLU A 133 46.54 33.47 9.34
N ASN A 134 45.76 34.16 8.49
CA ASN A 134 45.93 35.61 8.26
C ASN A 134 44.84 36.49 8.88
N LYS A 135 44.39 36.14 10.10
CA LYS A 135 43.56 37.02 10.93
C LYS A 135 44.00 36.95 12.39
N GLU A 136 45.19 37.44 12.68
CA GLU A 136 45.55 38.02 13.98
C GLU A 136 45.97 39.48 13.79
#